data_AF-A0A2U4ABY2-F1
#
_entry.id   AF-A0A2U4ABY2-F1
#
_cell.length_a   1.000
_cell.length_b   1.000
_cell.length_c   1.000
_cell.angle_alpha   90.00
_cell.angle_beta   90.00
_cell.angle_gamma   90.00
#
_symmetry.space_group_name_H-M   'P 1'
#
loop_
_entity.id
_entity.type
_entity.pdbx_description
1 polymer ?
#
loop_
_entity_poly.entity_id
_entity_poly.type
_entity_poly.pdbx_seq_one_letter_code
_entity_poly.pdbx_strand_id
1 'polypeptide(L)'
;MNSGVWEEVGCAKLWNEWCRTVDTTHLSPTEAFCVFYHLKSNPSVVLCQCSCYVAEDQQYQWLEKVFGSCPRKNMQVTILTCRHVTDYKTSESTSSLHTPFLKALKTQNFREPPCCSLLEQPNIVHDLPAAVLSYCQVWKISAILYLCYTDVMKLDLITVEAFKPVLSSRSLKSLVKNIPQSTEILKKLMTTNEIQSNIYT
;
A
#
# COMPACT_ATOMS: atom_id res chain seq x y z
N MET A 1 5.05 -5.03 11.91
CA MET A 1 6.50 -5.11 11.56
C MET A 1 7.32 -5.10 12.84
N ASN A 2 8.13 -6.13 13.12
CA ASN A 2 8.98 -6.18 14.34
C ASN A 2 10.48 -6.18 14.00
N SER A 3 10.89 -5.34 13.03
CA SER A 3 12.29 -5.28 12.56
C SER A 3 13.19 -4.41 13.44
N GLY A 4 12.70 -3.88 14.57
CA GLY A 4 13.45 -3.01 15.48
C GLY A 4 13.75 -1.60 14.94
N VAL A 5 13.66 -1.38 13.62
CA VAL A 5 13.98 -0.12 12.91
C VAL A 5 12.78 0.84 12.84
N TRP A 6 11.58 0.30 12.85
CA TRP A 6 10.31 1.04 12.86
C TRP A 6 9.71 1.03 14.26
N GLU A 7 9.13 2.15 14.65
CA GLU A 7 8.40 2.33 15.90
C GLU A 7 6.93 2.56 15.58
N GLU A 8 6.04 1.80 16.20
CA GLU A 8 4.60 2.04 16.07
C GLU A 8 4.23 3.30 16.85
N VAL A 9 3.56 4.24 16.19
CA VAL A 9 3.19 5.53 16.78
C VAL A 9 1.69 5.72 16.92
N GLY A 10 0.90 4.79 16.38
CA GLY A 10 -0.54 4.78 16.54
C GLY A 10 -1.25 3.88 15.55
N CYS A 11 -2.57 3.79 15.71
CA CYS A 11 -3.44 3.09 14.78
C CYS A 11 -4.73 3.88 14.54
N ALA A 12 -5.31 3.70 13.35
CA ALA A 12 -6.66 4.14 13.05
C ALA A 12 -7.57 2.92 13.04
N LYS A 13 -8.57 2.91 13.94
CA LYS A 13 -9.67 1.96 13.89
C LYS A 13 -10.85 2.58 13.14
N LEU A 14 -11.36 1.84 12.17
CA LEU A 14 -12.58 2.15 11.44
C LEU A 14 -13.55 0.99 11.63
N TRP A 15 -14.84 1.31 11.70
CA TRP A 15 -15.88 0.30 11.78
C TRP A 15 -16.26 -0.10 10.36
N ASN A 16 -16.24 -1.36 9.98
CA ASN A 16 -16.86 -1.78 8.72
C ASN A 16 -17.73 -3.04 8.94
N GLU A 17 -18.71 -3.28 8.07
CA GLU A 17 -19.62 -4.44 8.20
C GLU A 17 -18.88 -5.78 8.05
N TRP A 18 -17.75 -5.79 7.34
CA TRP A 18 -16.85 -6.95 7.22
C TRP A 18 -16.13 -7.27 8.54
N CYS A 19 -16.09 -6.36 9.51
CA CYS A 19 -15.52 -6.57 10.84
C CYS A 19 -16.43 -7.41 11.77
N ARG A 20 -17.67 -7.78 11.37
CA ARG A 20 -18.60 -8.51 12.25
C ARG A 20 -18.24 -9.98 12.49
N THR A 21 -17.29 -10.58 11.75
CA THR A 21 -17.09 -12.05 11.77
C THR A 21 -15.97 -12.54 12.70
N VAL A 22 -15.52 -11.76 13.69
CA VAL A 22 -14.54 -12.25 14.67
C VAL A 22 -15.02 -11.95 16.09
N ASP A 23 -15.29 -13.01 16.85
CA ASP A 23 -15.89 -12.99 18.18
C ASP A 23 -15.15 -12.09 19.18
N THR A 24 -15.97 -11.34 19.94
CA THR A 24 -15.64 -10.21 20.82
C THR A 24 -14.90 -10.52 22.13
N THR A 25 -14.16 -11.62 22.28
CA THR A 25 -13.61 -11.99 23.61
C THR A 25 -12.11 -12.10 23.76
N HIS A 26 -11.28 -12.04 22.72
CA HIS A 26 -9.83 -11.93 22.89
C HIS A 26 -9.18 -11.24 21.69
N LEU A 27 -9.17 -9.92 21.75
CA LEU A 27 -8.81 -9.05 20.65
C LEU A 27 -7.36 -8.55 20.84
N SER A 28 -6.44 -9.04 20.01
CA SER A 28 -5.00 -8.77 20.06
C SER A 28 -4.64 -7.48 19.30
N PRO A 29 -3.46 -6.86 19.49
CA PRO A 29 -3.01 -5.68 18.72
C PRO A 29 -3.05 -5.84 17.19
N THR A 30 -3.25 -7.07 16.70
CA THR A 30 -3.43 -7.47 15.32
C THR A 30 -4.75 -7.01 14.67
N GLU A 31 -5.71 -6.44 15.42
CA GLU A 31 -6.94 -5.83 14.83
C GLU A 31 -6.84 -4.32 14.57
N ALA A 32 -5.62 -3.78 14.56
CA ALA A 32 -5.40 -2.43 14.06
C ALA A 32 -5.54 -2.40 12.53
N PHE A 33 -6.54 -1.67 12.05
CA PHE A 33 -6.97 -1.68 10.66
C PHE A 33 -6.07 -0.86 9.71
N CYS A 34 -5.53 0.25 10.22
CA CYS A 34 -4.31 0.85 9.68
C CYS A 34 -3.36 1.21 10.83
N VAL A 35 -2.08 0.85 10.68
CA VAL A 35 -1.02 1.09 11.67
C VAL A 35 -0.04 2.10 11.11
N PHE A 36 0.34 3.06 11.95
CA PHE A 36 1.33 4.09 11.62
C PHE A 36 2.65 3.77 12.29
N TYR A 37 3.72 3.83 11.51
CA TYR A 37 5.07 3.62 11.99
C TYR A 37 5.95 4.82 11.65
N HIS A 38 6.81 5.21 12.58
CA HIS A 38 7.93 6.12 12.31
C HIS A 38 9.21 5.34 12.12
N LEU A 39 10.07 5.83 11.23
CA LEU A 39 11.42 5.34 11.15
C LEU A 39 12.23 5.90 12.33
N LYS A 40 12.77 5.04 13.20
CA LYS A 40 13.51 5.50 14.40
C LYS A 40 14.70 6.40 14.08
N SER A 41 15.39 6.13 12.98
CA SER A 41 16.52 6.96 12.54
C SER A 41 16.11 8.28 11.88
N ASN A 42 14.85 8.42 11.46
CA ASN A 42 14.32 9.65 10.88
C ASN A 42 12.79 9.73 11.04
N PRO A 43 12.30 10.35 12.14
CA PRO A 43 10.87 10.45 12.43
C PRO A 43 10.05 11.24 11.39
N SER A 44 10.69 11.95 10.44
CA SER A 44 9.96 12.59 9.33
C SER A 44 9.43 11.58 8.29
N VAL A 45 9.87 10.33 8.36
CA VAL A 45 9.39 9.25 7.50
C VAL A 45 8.35 8.44 8.25
N VAL A 46 7.14 8.47 7.72
CA VAL A 46 5.99 7.73 8.25
C VAL A 46 5.59 6.65 7.26
N LEU A 47 5.37 5.44 7.76
CA LEU A 47 4.76 4.34 7.02
C LEU A 47 3.35 4.11 7.56
N CYS A 48 2.36 4.13 6.67
CA CYS A 48 1.00 3.72 6.99
C CYS A 48 0.75 2.35 6.34
N GLN A 49 0.59 1.31 7.15
CA GLN A 49 0.17 0.00 6.69
C GLN A 49 -1.33 -0.14 6.90
N CYS A 50 -2.10 -0.26 5.83
CA CYS A 50 -3.52 -0.59 5.92
C CYS A 50 -3.74 -2.07 5.59
N SER A 51 -4.31 -2.79 6.54
CA SER A 51 -4.58 -4.23 6.44
C SER A 51 -6.06 -4.53 6.25
N CYS A 52 -6.88 -3.51 6.00
CA CYS A 52 -8.33 -3.63 5.91
C CYS A 52 -8.91 -2.87 4.72
N TYR A 53 -10.14 -3.23 4.35
CA TYR A 53 -10.95 -2.43 3.45
C TYR A 53 -11.53 -1.21 4.18
N VAL A 54 -11.33 -0.03 3.59
CA VAL A 54 -11.90 1.24 4.06
C VAL A 54 -13.06 1.61 3.13
N ALA A 55 -14.28 1.51 3.66
CA ALA A 55 -15.50 1.81 2.94
C ALA A 55 -15.52 3.27 2.44
N GLU A 56 -16.13 3.50 1.27
CA GLU A 56 -16.09 4.78 0.57
C GLU A 56 -16.59 5.96 1.42
N ASP A 57 -17.63 5.75 2.21
CA ASP A 57 -18.21 6.73 3.13
C ASP A 57 -17.27 7.11 4.30
N GLN A 58 -16.27 6.28 4.59
CA GLN A 58 -15.30 6.47 5.68
C GLN A 58 -13.94 6.97 5.21
N GLN A 59 -13.64 6.89 3.91
CA GLN A 59 -12.34 7.25 3.35
C GLN A 59 -11.96 8.69 3.69
N TYR A 60 -12.89 9.63 3.63
CA TYR A 60 -12.62 11.02 3.99
C TYR A 60 -12.26 11.20 5.46
N GLN A 61 -13.03 10.59 6.37
CA GLN A 61 -12.72 10.63 7.81
C GLN A 61 -11.37 9.99 8.12
N TRP A 62 -11.03 8.90 7.42
CA TRP A 62 -9.73 8.27 7.53
C TRP A 62 -8.60 9.20 7.08
N LEU A 63 -8.76 9.87 5.94
CA LEU A 63 -7.78 10.82 5.41
C LEU A 63 -7.51 11.96 6.38
N GLU A 64 -8.55 12.52 7.00
CA GLU A 64 -8.40 13.57 8.00
C GLU A 64 -7.65 13.08 9.25
N LYS A 65 -7.84 11.81 9.67
CA LYS A 65 -7.04 11.23 10.77
C LYS A 65 -5.57 11.05 10.39
N VAL A 66 -5.29 10.65 9.15
CA VAL A 66 -3.92 10.35 8.68
C VAL A 66 -3.15 11.62 8.38
N PHE A 67 -3.78 12.58 7.72
CA PHE A 67 -3.13 13.80 7.23
C PHE A 67 -3.38 15.03 8.11
N GLY A 68 -4.39 15.00 8.99
CA GLY A 68 -4.82 16.18 9.76
C GLY A 68 -3.79 16.69 10.77
N SER A 69 -2.92 15.82 11.27
CA SER A 69 -1.84 16.18 12.21
C SER A 69 -0.50 16.47 11.52
N CYS A 70 -0.36 16.17 10.23
CA CYS A 70 0.90 16.30 9.50
C CYS A 70 1.05 17.68 8.82
N PRO A 71 2.21 18.35 8.95
CA PRO A 71 2.51 19.53 8.16
C PRO A 71 2.45 19.21 6.66
N ARG A 72 1.48 19.78 5.95
CA ARG A 72 1.27 19.52 4.51
C ARG A 72 2.39 20.09 3.63
N LYS A 73 3.12 21.09 4.12
CA LYS A 73 4.22 21.74 3.39
C LYS A 73 5.43 20.80 3.32
N ASN A 74 5.98 20.64 2.11
CA ASN A 74 7.12 19.75 1.81
C ASN A 74 6.86 18.25 2.06
N MET A 75 5.60 17.85 2.22
CA MET A 75 5.24 16.44 2.32
C MET A 75 5.24 15.78 0.94
N GLN A 76 5.86 14.62 0.84
CA GLN A 76 5.77 13.73 -0.32
C GLN A 76 5.08 12.43 0.09
N VAL A 77 4.09 12.01 -0.68
CA VAL A 77 3.32 10.79 -0.41
C VAL A 77 3.58 9.79 -1.52
N THR A 78 3.98 8.57 -1.16
CA THR A 78 4.07 7.44 -2.09
C THR A 78 3.06 6.38 -1.67
N ILE A 79 2.15 6.03 -2.56
CA ILE A 79 1.12 5.02 -2.32
C ILE A 79 1.53 3.77 -3.11
N LEU A 80 1.59 2.63 -2.45
CA LEU A 80 1.89 1.33 -3.06
C LEU A 80 0.65 0.45 -2.92
N THR A 81 0.15 -0.10 -4.02
CA THR A 81 -1.01 -0.98 -3.99
C THR A 81 -0.93 -2.02 -5.11
N CYS A 82 -1.68 -3.11 -4.96
CA CYS A 82 -1.80 -4.15 -5.96
C CYS A 82 -3.26 -4.28 -6.40
N ARG A 83 -3.46 -4.68 -7.65
CA ARG A 83 -4.77 -5.05 -8.22
C ARG A 83 -4.62 -6.31 -9.05
N HIS A 84 -5.73 -7.01 -9.23
CA HIS A 84 -5.72 -8.17 -10.11
C HIS A 84 -5.62 -7.70 -11.57
N VAL A 85 -4.90 -8.44 -12.41
CA VAL A 85 -4.71 -8.09 -13.83
C VAL A 85 -6.02 -7.99 -14.62
N THR A 86 -7.08 -8.66 -14.18
CA THR A 86 -8.42 -8.55 -14.80
C THR A 86 -9.03 -7.17 -14.69
N ASP A 87 -8.59 -6.36 -13.72
CA ASP A 87 -9.08 -4.99 -13.54
C ASP A 87 -8.42 -4.02 -14.53
N TYR A 88 -7.34 -4.45 -15.19
CA TYR A 88 -6.62 -3.65 -16.17
C TYR A 88 -7.30 -3.72 -17.54
N LYS A 89 -7.71 -2.55 -18.03
CA LYS A 89 -8.37 -2.34 -19.31
C LYS A 89 -7.32 -2.02 -20.37
N THR A 90 -7.14 -2.95 -21.30
CA THR A 90 -6.27 -2.80 -22.48
C THR A 90 -6.94 -3.45 -23.69
N SER A 91 -6.53 -3.03 -24.90
CA SER A 91 -6.91 -3.69 -26.16
C SER A 91 -6.19 -5.03 -26.37
N GLU A 92 -5.07 -5.24 -25.68
CA GLU A 92 -4.34 -6.51 -25.70
C GLU A 92 -5.09 -7.57 -24.88
N SER A 93 -4.92 -8.84 -25.24
CA SER A 93 -5.47 -9.92 -24.40
C SER A 93 -4.79 -9.92 -23.03
N THR A 94 -5.54 -10.12 -21.94
CA THR A 94 -4.93 -10.22 -20.60
C THR A 94 -3.93 -11.38 -20.50
N SER A 95 -4.12 -12.44 -21.30
CA SER A 95 -3.20 -13.58 -21.43
C SER A 95 -1.85 -13.25 -22.07
N SER A 96 -1.73 -12.14 -22.81
CA SER A 96 -0.47 -11.70 -23.41
C SER A 96 0.30 -10.72 -22.53
N LEU A 97 -0.27 -10.30 -21.41
CA LEU A 97 0.38 -9.39 -20.47
C LEU A 97 1.38 -10.16 -19.61
N HIS A 98 2.60 -9.63 -19.50
CA HIS A 98 3.60 -10.15 -18.58
C HIS A 98 3.37 -9.60 -17.17
N THR A 99 2.70 -10.38 -16.32
CA THR A 99 2.50 -10.07 -14.90
C THR A 99 3.68 -10.54 -14.04
N PRO A 100 3.97 -9.89 -12.89
CA PRO A 100 3.40 -8.62 -12.45
C PRO A 100 4.04 -7.41 -13.18
N PHE A 101 3.26 -6.33 -13.36
CA PHE A 101 3.76 -5.08 -13.94
C PHE A 101 3.26 -3.84 -13.20
N LEU A 102 4.05 -2.76 -13.24
CA LEU A 102 3.73 -1.50 -12.58
C LEU A 102 3.15 -0.46 -13.53
N LYS A 103 2.15 0.26 -13.05
CA LYS A 103 1.65 1.53 -13.60
C LYS A 103 1.69 2.60 -12.54
N ALA A 104 1.80 3.86 -12.96
CA ALA A 104 1.82 5.00 -12.04
C ALA A 104 0.73 6.03 -12.32
N LEU A 105 0.15 6.59 -11.28
CA LEU A 105 -0.56 7.87 -11.33
C LEU A 105 0.13 8.86 -10.42
N LYS A 106 0.13 10.13 -10.78
CA LYS A 106 0.76 11.16 -9.95
C LYS A 106 -0.05 12.43 -9.94
N THR A 107 0.09 13.17 -8.85
CA THR A 107 -0.41 14.54 -8.73
C THR A 107 0.38 15.48 -9.62
N GLN A 108 -0.22 16.63 -9.95
CA GLN A 108 0.45 17.70 -10.71
C GLN A 108 1.70 18.26 -9.99
N ASN A 109 1.72 18.17 -8.66
CA ASN A 109 2.79 18.67 -7.81
C ASN A 109 4.00 17.72 -7.77
N PHE A 110 3.86 16.47 -8.24
CA PHE A 110 4.94 15.49 -8.29
C PHE A 110 5.81 15.71 -9.54
N ARG A 111 7.05 16.16 -9.30
CA ARG A 111 7.97 16.59 -10.37
C ARG A 111 8.89 15.49 -10.88
N GLU A 112 9.15 14.46 -10.08
CA GLU A 112 10.06 13.39 -10.49
C GLU A 112 9.41 12.49 -11.56
N PRO A 113 10.22 11.90 -12.46
CA PRO A 113 9.73 10.89 -13.38
C PRO A 113 9.42 9.59 -12.61
N PRO A 114 8.28 8.92 -12.87
CA PRO A 114 8.00 7.61 -12.32
C PRO A 114 9.00 6.56 -12.89
N CYS A 115 9.23 5.48 -12.15
CA CYS A 115 10.08 4.37 -12.62
C CYS A 115 9.37 3.41 -13.59
N CYS A 116 8.12 3.70 -13.96
CA CYS A 116 7.27 2.90 -14.84
C CYS A 116 6.31 3.80 -15.64
N SER A 117 5.62 3.23 -16.62
CA SER A 117 4.67 3.99 -17.44
C SER A 117 3.48 4.51 -16.63
N LEU A 118 2.95 5.67 -17.04
CA LEU A 118 1.74 6.20 -16.44
C LEU A 118 0.54 5.32 -16.79
N LEU A 119 -0.44 5.25 -15.88
CA LEU A 119 -1.70 4.56 -16.11
C LEU A 119 -2.51 5.30 -17.18
N GLU A 120 -2.75 4.63 -18.29
CA GLU A 120 -3.48 5.16 -19.43
C GLU A 120 -5.00 5.00 -19.28
N GLN A 121 -5.76 5.89 -19.93
CA GLN A 121 -7.20 5.74 -20.04
C GLN A 121 -7.54 4.49 -20.88
N PRO A 122 -8.61 3.75 -20.56
CA PRO A 122 -9.72 4.07 -19.66
C PRO A 122 -9.58 3.46 -18.25
N ASN A 123 -8.36 3.14 -17.81
CA ASN A 123 -8.13 2.60 -16.47
C ASN A 123 -8.42 3.66 -15.42
N ILE A 124 -9.15 3.26 -14.37
CA ILE A 124 -9.52 4.12 -13.24
C ILE A 124 -9.03 3.45 -11.97
N VAL A 125 -8.47 4.24 -11.07
CA VAL A 125 -8.12 3.76 -9.73
C VAL A 125 -9.28 4.05 -8.80
N HIS A 126 -9.62 3.06 -7.97
CA HIS A 126 -10.73 3.10 -7.03
C HIS A 126 -10.26 2.87 -5.59
N ASP A 127 -11.20 2.96 -4.66
CA ASP A 127 -11.02 2.77 -3.21
C ASP A 127 -10.01 3.74 -2.58
N LEU A 128 -9.50 3.35 -1.41
CA LEU A 128 -8.59 4.14 -0.59
C LEU A 128 -7.38 4.71 -1.35
N PRO A 129 -6.65 3.97 -2.23
CA PRO A 129 -5.55 4.55 -2.98
C PRO A 129 -5.96 5.75 -3.86
N ALA A 130 -7.15 5.68 -4.46
CA ALA A 130 -7.71 6.78 -5.26
C ALA A 130 -8.09 7.97 -4.38
N ALA A 131 -8.70 7.72 -3.23
CA ALA A 131 -9.06 8.77 -2.28
C ALA A 131 -7.82 9.49 -1.73
N VAL A 132 -6.75 8.75 -1.39
CA VAL A 132 -5.47 9.33 -0.94
C VAL A 132 -4.85 10.19 -2.04
N LEU A 133 -4.77 9.69 -3.27
CA LEU A 133 -4.20 10.45 -4.37
C LEU A 133 -5.03 11.71 -4.68
N SER A 134 -6.35 11.60 -4.65
CA SER A 134 -7.29 12.71 -4.87
C SER A 134 -7.17 13.77 -3.78
N TYR A 135 -7.06 13.36 -2.51
CA TYR A 135 -6.80 14.25 -1.39
C TYR A 135 -5.49 15.02 -1.62
N CYS A 136 -4.41 14.32 -1.97
CA CYS A 136 -3.13 14.95 -2.26
C CYS A 136 -3.23 15.95 -3.42
N GLN A 137 -3.96 15.62 -4.48
CA GLN A 137 -4.19 16.53 -5.61
C GLN A 137 -4.92 17.81 -5.19
N VAL A 138 -6.01 17.69 -4.42
CA VAL A 138 -6.80 18.84 -3.93
C VAL A 138 -5.96 19.75 -3.04
N TRP A 139 -5.18 19.16 -2.13
CA TRP A 139 -4.35 19.90 -1.18
C TRP A 139 -2.95 20.27 -1.71
N LYS A 140 -2.69 20.06 -3.02
CA LYS A 140 -1.42 20.38 -3.69
C LYS A 140 -0.20 19.69 -3.04
N ILE A 141 -0.40 18.50 -2.47
CA ILE A 141 0.64 17.65 -1.90
C ILE A 141 1.29 16.86 -3.04
N SER A 142 2.62 16.78 -3.04
CA SER A 142 3.37 16.00 -4.01
C SER A 142 3.15 14.51 -3.74
N ALA A 143 2.38 13.84 -4.60
CA ALA A 143 2.10 12.42 -4.44
C ALA A 143 2.18 11.62 -5.75
N ILE A 144 2.58 10.36 -5.59
CA ILE A 144 2.62 9.33 -6.63
C ILE A 144 2.02 8.03 -6.08
N LEU A 145 1.29 7.34 -6.94
CA LEU A 145 0.64 6.07 -6.69
C LEU A 145 1.20 5.05 -7.68
N TYR A 146 1.76 3.96 -7.16
CA TYR A 146 2.21 2.82 -7.94
C TYR A 146 1.21 1.67 -7.78
N LEU A 147 0.63 1.23 -8.90
CA LEU A 147 -0.25 0.06 -8.99
C LEU A 147 0.52 -1.10 -9.59
N CYS A 148 0.60 -2.20 -8.85
CA CYS A 148 1.08 -3.47 -9.38
C CYS A 148 -0.12 -4.30 -9.83
N TYR A 149 -0.21 -4.58 -11.13
CA TYR A 149 -1.16 -5.55 -11.66
C TYR A 149 -0.53 -6.93 -11.63
N THR A 150 -1.19 -7.87 -10.98
CA THR A 150 -0.72 -9.24 -10.77
C THR A 150 -1.86 -10.24 -10.99
N ASP A 151 -1.54 -11.45 -11.39
CA ASP A 151 -2.48 -12.57 -11.59
C ASP A 151 -2.63 -13.45 -10.35
N VAL A 152 -1.92 -13.12 -9.26
CA VAL A 152 -2.07 -13.81 -7.98
C VAL A 152 -2.98 -13.03 -7.02
N MET A 153 -3.83 -13.74 -6.29
CA MET A 153 -4.74 -13.16 -5.28
C MET A 153 -4.12 -13.06 -3.89
N LYS A 154 -2.92 -13.63 -3.70
CA LYS A 154 -2.22 -13.71 -2.41
C LYS A 154 -0.90 -12.97 -2.48
N LEU A 155 -0.39 -12.56 -1.32
CA LEU A 155 0.96 -12.02 -1.20
C LEU A 155 1.97 -13.06 -1.68
N ASP A 156 2.77 -12.69 -2.68
CA ASP A 156 3.87 -13.50 -3.16
C ASP A 156 5.15 -12.68 -3.35
N LEU A 157 6.29 -13.39 -3.42
CA LEU A 157 7.58 -12.74 -3.55
C LEU A 157 7.69 -11.99 -4.90
N ILE A 158 7.17 -12.55 -5.99
CA ILE A 158 7.31 -11.98 -7.34
C ILE A 158 6.59 -10.62 -7.41
N THR A 159 5.36 -10.52 -6.87
CA THR A 159 4.64 -9.24 -6.79
C THR A 159 5.39 -8.22 -5.94
N VAL A 160 6.00 -8.63 -4.83
CA VAL A 160 6.82 -7.71 -4.01
C VAL A 160 8.07 -7.26 -4.78
N GLU A 161 8.70 -8.16 -5.54
CA GLU A 161 9.87 -7.83 -6.36
C GLU A 161 9.56 -6.83 -7.47
N ALA A 162 8.32 -6.78 -7.97
CA ALA A 162 7.89 -5.77 -8.94
C ALA A 162 8.10 -4.33 -8.42
N PHE A 163 8.08 -4.12 -7.10
CA PHE A 163 8.34 -2.82 -6.48
C PHE A 163 9.83 -2.49 -6.28
N LYS A 164 10.78 -3.40 -6.61
CA LYS A 164 12.22 -3.13 -6.50
C LYS A 164 12.66 -1.81 -7.18
N PRO A 165 12.18 -1.45 -8.38
CA PRO A 165 12.54 -0.17 -9.01
C PRO A 165 12.06 1.03 -8.20
N VAL A 166 10.86 0.96 -7.62
CA VAL A 166 10.28 1.99 -6.75
C VAL A 166 11.13 2.15 -5.49
N LEU A 167 11.50 1.04 -4.86
CA LEU A 167 12.36 1.01 -3.67
C LEU A 167 13.79 1.50 -3.94
N SER A 168 14.23 1.43 -5.20
CA SER A 168 15.54 1.91 -5.65
C SER A 168 15.51 3.39 -6.08
N SER A 169 14.34 4.03 -6.08
CA SER A 169 14.16 5.44 -6.43
C SER A 169 14.85 6.37 -5.43
N ARG A 170 15.13 7.60 -5.85
CA ARG A 170 15.88 8.58 -5.03
C ARG A 170 15.23 8.82 -3.65
N SER A 171 13.90 8.87 -3.59
CA SER A 171 13.14 9.15 -2.39
C SER A 171 13.09 7.97 -1.40
N LEU A 172 13.16 6.72 -1.89
CA LEU A 172 12.99 5.53 -1.06
C LEU A 172 14.28 4.73 -0.85
N LYS A 173 15.33 4.94 -1.66
CA LYS A 173 16.58 4.18 -1.59
C LYS A 173 17.25 4.21 -0.21
N SER A 174 17.15 5.31 0.51
CA SER A 174 17.71 5.46 1.86
C SER A 174 16.95 4.67 2.94
N LEU A 175 15.69 4.29 2.66
CA LEU A 175 14.81 3.55 3.57
C LEU A 175 15.03 2.04 3.49
N VAL A 176 15.57 1.56 2.36
CA VAL A 176 15.82 0.14 2.14
C VAL A 176 17.12 -0.26 2.83
N LYS A 177 17.00 -1.05 3.90
CA LYS A 177 18.13 -1.70 4.59
C LYS A 177 17.87 -3.21 4.66
N ASN A 178 18.92 -4.02 4.51
CA ASN A 178 18.91 -5.48 4.72
C ASN A 178 17.87 -6.26 3.88
N ILE A 179 18.03 -6.20 2.54
CA ILE A 179 17.21 -6.96 1.57
C ILE A 179 17.15 -8.48 1.88
N PRO A 180 18.26 -9.17 2.23
CA PRO A 180 18.22 -10.62 2.47
C PRO A 180 17.30 -11.02 3.62
N GLN A 181 17.38 -10.32 4.76
CA GLN A 181 16.51 -10.55 5.92
C GLN A 181 15.04 -10.27 5.59
N SER A 182 14.79 -9.24 4.78
CA SER A 182 13.43 -8.88 4.34
C SER A 182 12.79 -9.99 3.50
N THR A 183 13.57 -10.63 2.60
CA THR A 183 13.07 -11.76 1.81
C THR A 183 12.74 -12.98 2.67
N GLU A 184 13.49 -13.23 3.75
CA GLU A 184 13.21 -14.33 4.66
C GLU A 184 11.95 -14.08 5.51
N ILE A 185 11.74 -12.84 5.97
CA ILE A 185 10.52 -12.43 6.67
C ILE A 185 9.30 -12.56 5.73
N LEU A 186 9.42 -12.10 4.49
CA LEU A 186 8.36 -12.24 3.49
C LEU A 186 8.03 -13.71 3.23
N LYS A 187 9.04 -14.57 3.06
CA LYS A 187 8.84 -16.03 2.93
C LYS A 187 8.09 -16.61 4.13
N LYS A 188 8.47 -16.24 5.36
CA LYS A 188 7.77 -16.68 6.58
C LYS A 188 6.30 -16.24 6.60
N LEU A 189 6.02 -14.98 6.23
CA LEU A 189 4.65 -14.46 6.16
C LEU A 189 3.81 -15.17 5.09
N MET A 190 4.41 -15.49 3.93
CA MET A 190 3.75 -16.28 2.89
C MET A 190 3.39 -17.69 3.37
N THR A 191 4.31 -18.38 4.03
CA THR A 191 4.06 -19.74 4.58
C THR A 191 2.96 -19.74 5.65
N THR A 192 2.86 -18.69 6.47
CA THR A 192 1.77 -18.57 7.46
C THR A 192 0.39 -18.41 6.80
N ASN A 193 0.29 -17.67 5.70
CA ASN A 193 -0.97 -17.49 4.96
C ASN A 193 -1.45 -18.76 4.24
N GLU A 194 -0.52 -19.62 3.80
CA GLU A 194 -0.87 -20.92 3.20
C GLU A 194 -1.54 -21.87 4.20
N ILE A 195 -1.05 -21.92 5.45
CA ILE A 195 -1.56 -22.81 6.50
C ILE A 195 -3.01 -22.45 6.90
N GLN A 196 -3.42 -21.18 6.78
CA GLN A 196 -4.78 -20.72 7.08
C GLN A 196 -5.77 -20.93 5.92
N SER A 197 -5.30 -21.33 4.73
CA SER A 197 -6.10 -21.39 3.50
C SER A 197 -6.58 -22.80 3.13
N ASN A 198 -6.78 -23.70 4.11
CA ASN A 198 -7.27 -25.05 3.83
C ASN A 198 -8.79 -25.09 3.93
N ILE A 199 -9.48 -24.94 2.79
CA ILE A 199 -10.96 -25.04 2.65
C ILE A 199 -11.43 -26.51 2.64
N TYR A 200 -10.74 -27.39 3.38
CA TYR A 200 -11.21 -28.75 3.65
C TYR A 200 -10.88 -29.11 5.09
N THR A 201 -11.82 -28.84 5.99
CA THR A 201 -12.04 -29.57 7.25
C THR A 201 -13.53 -29.44 7.57
#